data_AF-A0A315Y3S0-F1
#
_entry.id   AF-A0A315Y3S0-F1
#
_cell.length_a   1.000
_cell.length_b   1.000
_cell.length_c   1.000
_cell.angle_alpha   90.00
_cell.angle_beta   90.00
_cell.angle_gamma   90.00
#
_symmetry.space_group_name_H-M   'P 1'
#
loop_
_entity.id
_entity.type
_entity.pdbx_description
1 polymer ?
#
loop_
_entity_poly.entity_id
_entity_poly.type
_entity_poly.pdbx_seq_one_letter_code
_entity_poly.pdbx_strand_id
1 'polypeptide(L)'
;MTGSELKNMLDRSPTDCHRALIREYGRYVYAIVFNKLRSCGTQEDIEECVSDVFADIFIKFEYEEAYVGDIKGYIGTVAKRTAIDRFRSLSAANSHVVYEDEDDMQQLVSDFSVDERVDSSELRRVLLNKIAELGEPDSTIIIQKFYYNRTSSEIARNVSMNPSSVRSRCTRAVQKLRGKLAEVGISK
;
A
#
# COMPACT_ATOMS: atom_id res chain seq x y z
N MET A 1 11.75 7.94 15.02
CA MET A 1 12.88 8.72 14.48
C MET A 1 12.34 10.01 13.87
N THR A 2 12.93 11.17 14.17
CA THR A 2 12.52 12.49 13.65
C THR A 2 13.44 12.97 12.52
N GLY A 3 12.99 13.93 11.70
CA GLY A 3 13.80 14.48 10.61
C GLY A 3 15.11 15.12 11.10
N SER A 4 15.07 15.74 12.28
CA SER A 4 16.25 16.32 12.93
C SER A 4 17.24 15.28 13.43
N GLU A 5 16.75 14.13 13.92
CA GLU A 5 17.60 12.99 14.30
C GLU A 5 18.32 12.40 13.08
N LEU A 6 17.60 12.22 11.97
CA LEU A 6 18.16 11.72 10.72
C LEU A 6 19.28 12.62 10.19
N LYS A 7 19.05 13.94 10.15
CA LYS A 7 20.05 14.91 9.67
C LYS A 7 21.32 14.85 10.51
N ASN A 8 21.18 14.85 11.84
CA ASN A 8 22.33 14.75 12.75
C ASN A 8 23.10 13.42 12.58
N MET A 9 22.42 12.32 12.27
CA MET A 9 23.08 11.03 12.00
C MET A 9 23.82 11.05 10.66
N LEU A 10 23.18 11.60 9.62
CA LEU A 10 23.75 11.72 8.29
C LEU A 10 25.03 12.58 8.29
N ASP A 11 25.01 13.73 8.98
CA ASP A 11 26.16 14.64 9.11
C ASP A 11 27.36 13.97 9.81
N ARG A 12 27.11 13.00 10.70
CA ARG A 12 28.15 12.25 11.41
C ARG A 12 28.66 11.05 10.62
N SER A 13 27.75 10.28 10.03
CA SER A 13 28.03 9.01 9.35
C SER A 13 26.84 8.60 8.49
N PRO A 14 26.92 8.78 7.16
CA PRO A 14 25.87 8.33 6.25
C PRO A 14 25.57 6.84 6.38
N THR A 15 26.59 6.00 6.59
CA THR A 15 26.42 4.56 6.77
C THR A 15 25.59 4.19 7.99
N ASP A 16 25.78 4.87 9.12
CA ASP A 16 25.01 4.59 10.33
C ASP A 16 23.56 5.09 10.22
N CYS A 17 23.36 6.23 9.53
CA CYS A 17 22.04 6.72 9.18
C CYS A 17 21.27 5.70 8.32
N HIS A 18 21.89 5.18 7.25
CA HIS A 18 21.30 4.17 6.39
C HIS A 18 20.94 2.88 7.15
N ARG A 19 21.84 2.42 8.03
CA ARG A 19 21.59 1.23 8.86
C ARG A 19 20.43 1.44 9.82
N ALA A 20 20.32 2.62 10.41
CA ALA A 20 19.20 2.97 11.30
C ALA A 20 17.86 3.00 10.55
N LEU A 21 17.82 3.60 9.36
CA LEU A 21 16.64 3.62 8.48
C LEU A 21 16.17 2.20 8.12
N ILE A 22 17.09 1.33 7.70
CA ILE A 22 16.76 -0.07 7.35
C ILE A 22 16.26 -0.82 8.59
N ARG A 23 16.93 -0.64 9.74
CA ARG A 23 16.54 -1.33 10.98
C ARG A 23 15.14 -0.93 11.44
N GLU A 24 14.81 0.35 11.35
CA GLU A 24 13.53 0.88 11.80
C GLU A 24 12.39 0.57 10.81
N TYR A 25 12.62 0.78 9.51
CA TYR A 25 11.56 0.75 8.50
C TYR A 25 11.62 -0.46 7.57
N GLY A 26 12.64 -1.33 7.66
CA GLY A 26 12.81 -2.46 6.75
C GLY A 26 11.60 -3.39 6.71
N ARG A 27 11.04 -3.74 7.88
CA ARG A 27 9.81 -4.56 7.95
C ARG A 27 8.60 -3.85 7.35
N TYR A 28 8.49 -2.54 7.52
CA TYR A 28 7.39 -1.73 7.00
C TYR A 28 7.45 -1.65 5.47
N VAL A 29 8.62 -1.33 4.92
CA VAL A 29 8.87 -1.29 3.47
C VAL A 29 8.65 -2.68 2.86
N TYR A 30 9.23 -3.73 3.44
CA TYR A 30 9.04 -5.09 2.97
C TYR A 30 7.57 -5.49 2.92
N ALA A 31 6.79 -5.16 3.96
CA ALA A 31 5.36 -5.46 3.98
C ALA A 31 4.60 -4.75 2.85
N ILE A 32 4.92 -3.50 2.53
CA ILE A 32 4.29 -2.77 1.42
C ILE A 32 4.63 -3.44 0.08
N VAL A 33 5.92 -3.66 -0.17
CA VAL A 33 6.42 -4.24 -1.43
C VAL A 33 5.88 -5.66 -1.61
N PHE A 34 6.01 -6.51 -0.60
CA PHE A 34 5.50 -7.89 -0.62
C PHE A 34 4.00 -7.94 -0.92
N ASN A 35 3.18 -7.12 -0.24
CA ASN A 35 1.74 -7.14 -0.47
C ASN A 35 1.35 -6.73 -1.89
N LYS A 36 2.14 -5.86 -2.54
CA LYS A 36 1.90 -5.46 -3.93
C LYS A 36 2.41 -6.49 -4.93
N LEU A 37 3.58 -7.09 -4.69
CA LEU A 37 4.26 -7.95 -5.66
C LEU A 37 4.03 -9.46 -5.48
N ARG A 38 3.56 -9.95 -4.33
CA ARG A 38 3.42 -11.39 -4.03
C ARG A 38 2.60 -12.21 -5.03
N SER A 39 1.76 -11.55 -5.84
CA SER A 39 0.91 -12.21 -6.84
C SER A 39 1.54 -12.29 -8.23
N CYS A 40 2.63 -11.57 -8.50
CA CYS A 40 3.22 -11.46 -9.83
C CYS A 40 4.76 -11.51 -9.86
N GLY A 41 5.42 -11.26 -8.73
CA GLY A 41 6.88 -11.21 -8.60
C GLY A 41 7.41 -12.38 -7.78
N THR A 42 8.69 -12.66 -7.99
CA THR A 42 9.49 -13.61 -7.21
C THR A 42 9.97 -12.98 -5.90
N GLN A 43 10.60 -13.79 -5.04
CA GLN A 43 11.27 -13.28 -3.84
C GLN A 43 12.40 -12.30 -4.21
N GLU A 44 13.12 -12.56 -5.30
CA GLU A 44 14.20 -11.69 -5.78
C GLU A 44 13.65 -10.33 -6.24
N ASP A 45 12.53 -10.30 -6.97
CA ASP A 45 11.87 -9.05 -7.37
C ASP A 45 11.44 -8.20 -6.16
N ILE A 46 11.00 -8.86 -5.09
CA ILE A 46 10.61 -8.18 -3.84
C ILE A 46 11.83 -7.58 -3.17
N GLU A 47 12.92 -8.34 -3.04
CA GLU A 47 14.17 -7.88 -2.40
C GLU A 47 14.83 -6.74 -3.19
N GLU A 48 14.82 -6.84 -4.52
CA GLU A 48 15.30 -5.78 -5.41
C GLU A 48 14.46 -4.50 -5.24
N CYS A 49 13.13 -4.61 -5.28
CA CYS A 49 12.26 -3.46 -5.10
C CYS A 49 12.39 -2.83 -3.70
N VAL A 50 12.61 -3.61 -2.64
CA VAL A 50 12.92 -3.07 -1.31
C VAL A 50 14.24 -2.31 -1.32
N SER A 51 15.25 -2.83 -2.02
CA SER A 51 16.55 -2.19 -2.16
C SER A 51 16.45 -0.87 -2.91
N ASP A 52 15.69 -0.82 -4.02
CA ASP A 52 15.42 0.41 -4.78
C ASP A 52 14.77 1.49 -3.89
N VAL A 53 13.77 1.10 -3.08
CA VAL A 53 13.10 2.02 -2.16
C VAL A 53 14.09 2.65 -1.18
N PHE A 54 14.97 1.85 -0.58
CA PHE A 54 15.97 2.40 0.34
C PHE A 54 17.03 3.23 -0.37
N ALA A 55 17.43 2.88 -1.60
CA ALA A 55 18.33 3.68 -2.41
C ALA A 55 17.74 5.08 -2.69
N ASP A 56 16.47 5.14 -3.11
CA ASP A 56 15.75 6.40 -3.34
C ASP A 56 15.66 7.24 -2.06
N ILE A 57 15.36 6.60 -0.93
CA ILE A 57 15.30 7.24 0.39
C ILE A 57 16.66 7.84 0.78
N PHE A 58 17.76 7.10 0.57
CA PHE A 58 19.10 7.56 0.91
C PHE A 58 19.52 8.74 0.05
N ILE A 59 19.33 8.66 -1.27
CA ILE A 59 19.60 9.76 -2.19
C ILE A 59 18.80 11.00 -1.78
N LYS A 60 17.53 10.84 -1.43
CA LYS A 60 16.72 11.97 -0.97
C LYS A 60 17.31 12.64 0.26
N PHE A 61 17.60 11.87 1.30
CA PHE A 61 18.10 12.43 2.56
C PHE A 61 19.52 13.00 2.44
N GLU A 62 20.35 12.45 1.56
CA GLU A 62 21.72 12.92 1.34
C GLU A 62 21.78 14.23 0.55
N TYR A 63 20.91 14.41 -0.46
CA TYR A 63 21.01 15.52 -1.40
C TYR A 63 19.91 16.58 -1.28
N GLU A 64 18.81 16.29 -0.58
CA GLU A 64 17.72 17.26 -0.40
C GLU A 64 17.59 17.71 1.06
N GLU A 65 17.80 19.01 1.31
CA GLU A 65 17.66 19.66 2.63
C GLU A 65 16.21 19.71 3.17
N ALA A 66 15.29 18.92 2.60
CA ALA A 66 13.89 18.96 2.96
C ALA A 66 13.65 18.25 4.30
N TYR A 67 13.22 19.02 5.30
CA TYR A 67 12.68 18.47 6.54
C TYR A 67 11.44 17.62 6.24
N VAL A 68 11.57 16.31 6.42
CA VAL A 68 10.44 15.38 6.32
C VAL A 68 9.78 15.30 7.69
N GLY A 69 8.68 16.05 7.88
CA GLY A 69 7.93 16.05 9.14
C GLY A 69 7.33 14.68 9.49
N ASP A 70 6.86 13.93 8.49
CA ASP A 70 6.38 12.55 8.63
C ASP A 70 7.26 11.58 7.81
N ILE A 71 8.35 11.12 8.41
CA ILE A 71 9.28 10.18 7.78
C ILE A 71 8.59 8.88 7.41
N LYS A 72 7.72 8.37 8.27
CA LYS A 72 7.05 7.08 8.06
C LYS A 72 6.09 7.17 6.87
N GLY A 73 5.29 8.23 6.79
CA GLY A 73 4.39 8.50 5.66
C GLY A 73 5.15 8.74 4.35
N TYR A 74 6.28 9.43 4.40
CA TYR A 74 7.15 9.61 3.23
C TYR A 74 7.70 8.27 2.74
N ILE A 75 8.32 7.47 3.61
CA ILE A 75 8.84 6.13 3.28
C ILE A 75 7.74 5.25 2.71
N GLY A 76 6.55 5.27 3.32
CA GLY A 76 5.40 4.51 2.82
C GLY A 76 4.97 4.95 1.42
N THR A 77 5.04 6.25 1.13
CA THR A 77 4.73 6.81 -0.19
C THR A 77 5.74 6.36 -1.24
N VAL A 78 7.04 6.44 -0.94
CA VAL A 78 8.10 5.96 -1.84
C VAL A 78 7.93 4.46 -2.09
N ALA A 79 7.84 3.66 -1.01
CA ALA A 79 7.64 2.22 -1.09
C ALA A 79 6.45 1.81 -1.96
N LYS A 80 5.30 2.47 -1.77
CA LYS A 80 4.08 2.19 -2.53
C LYS A 80 4.24 2.53 -4.00
N ARG A 81 4.85 3.68 -4.33
CA ARG A 81 5.08 4.12 -5.71
C ARG A 81 6.01 3.15 -6.44
N THR A 82 7.19 2.89 -5.86
CA THR A 82 8.17 1.97 -6.43
C THR A 82 7.58 0.57 -6.63
N ALA A 83 6.80 0.06 -5.66
CA ALA A 83 6.15 -1.24 -5.79
C ALA A 83 5.04 -1.27 -6.86
N ILE A 84 4.29 -0.18 -7.07
CA ILE A 84 3.31 -0.07 -8.16
C ILE A 84 4.01 -0.08 -9.51
N ASP A 85 5.10 0.67 -9.65
CA ASP A 85 5.86 0.73 -10.90
C ASP A 85 6.48 -0.62 -11.22
N ARG A 86 7.05 -1.31 -10.23
CA ARG A 86 7.56 -2.67 -10.37
C ARG A 86 6.46 -3.66 -10.73
N PHE A 87 5.29 -3.58 -10.09
CA PHE A 87 4.13 -4.41 -10.42
C PHE A 87 3.70 -4.24 -11.88
N ARG A 88 3.65 -3.01 -12.39
CA ARG A 88 3.31 -2.70 -13.78
C ARG A 88 4.33 -3.27 -14.75
N SER A 89 5.62 -3.16 -14.42
CA SER A 89 6.69 -3.74 -15.24
C SER A 89 6.58 -5.28 -15.32
N LEU A 90 6.44 -5.95 -14.18
CA LEU A 90 6.31 -7.41 -14.10
C LEU A 90 5.01 -7.93 -14.73
N SER A 91 3.90 -7.22 -14.54
CA SER A 91 2.61 -7.62 -15.09
C SER A 91 2.54 -7.38 -16.60
N ALA A 92 3.25 -6.37 -17.14
CA ALA A 92 3.38 -6.16 -18.58
C ALA A 92 4.23 -7.27 -19.23
N ALA A 93 5.32 -7.69 -18.59
CA ALA A 93 6.19 -8.77 -19.07
C ALA A 93 5.48 -10.14 -19.12
N ASN A 94 4.49 -10.37 -18.25
CA ASN A 94 3.73 -11.62 -18.16
C ASN A 94 2.45 -11.69 -19.03
N SER A 95 2.14 -10.64 -19.81
CA SER A 95 1.08 -10.54 -20.85
C SER A 95 -0.40 -10.42 -20.40
N HIS A 96 -1.12 -9.51 -21.07
CA HIS A 96 -2.58 -9.24 -21.06
C HIS A 96 -3.29 -8.70 -19.80
N VAL A 97 -2.59 -8.06 -18.85
CA VAL A 97 -3.29 -7.30 -17.80
C VAL A 97 -3.63 -5.90 -18.33
N VAL A 98 -4.87 -5.69 -18.75
CA VAL A 98 -5.40 -4.36 -19.08
C VAL A 98 -5.51 -3.55 -17.78
N TYR A 99 -4.68 -2.50 -17.66
CA TYR A 99 -4.59 -1.60 -16.49
C TYR A 99 -5.77 -0.61 -16.36
N GLU A 100 -6.97 -0.99 -16.81
CA GLU A 100 -8.13 -0.10 -16.87
C GLU A 100 -8.62 0.35 -15.49
N ASP A 101 -8.32 -0.39 -14.41
CA ASP A 101 -8.93 -0.16 -13.10
C ASP A 101 -8.08 0.62 -12.09
N GLU A 102 -6.82 1.01 -12.39
CA GLU A 102 -5.99 1.76 -11.43
C GLU A 102 -6.21 3.28 -11.50
N ASP A 103 -6.60 3.83 -12.64
CA ASP A 103 -6.74 5.29 -12.81
C ASP A 103 -7.94 5.85 -12.03
N ASP A 104 -9.08 5.14 -12.02
CA ASP A 104 -10.25 5.47 -11.18
C ASP A 104 -9.97 5.32 -9.67
N MET A 105 -8.94 4.57 -9.29
CA MET A 105 -8.63 4.20 -7.91
C MET A 105 -7.59 5.10 -7.23
N GLN A 106 -6.87 5.93 -8.00
CA GLN A 106 -5.94 6.91 -7.41
C GLN A 106 -6.66 7.88 -6.46
N GLN A 107 -7.96 8.15 -6.70
CA GLN A 107 -8.79 8.99 -5.84
C GLN A 107 -9.27 8.31 -4.55
N LEU A 108 -9.15 6.99 -4.41
CA LEU A 108 -9.70 6.26 -3.27
C LEU A 108 -8.67 5.93 -2.18
N VAL A 109 -7.37 6.11 -2.46
CA VAL A 109 -6.26 5.69 -1.58
C VAL A 109 -5.33 6.84 -1.18
N SER A 110 -5.85 8.07 -1.17
CA SER A 110 -5.34 9.14 -0.33
C SER A 110 -6.17 9.17 0.96
N ASP A 111 -5.52 9.39 2.09
CA ASP A 111 -6.10 9.44 3.45
C ASP A 111 -6.24 8.10 4.16
N PHE A 112 -5.09 7.46 4.44
CA PHE A 112 -4.94 6.78 5.72
C PHE A 112 -3.55 7.09 6.26
N SER A 113 -3.46 8.14 7.09
CA SER A 113 -2.39 8.24 8.07
C SER A 113 -2.73 7.23 9.16
N VAL A 114 -1.91 6.18 9.27
CA VAL A 114 -2.06 5.21 10.36
C VAL A 114 -1.56 5.90 11.62
N ASP A 115 -2.46 6.61 12.30
CA ASP A 115 -2.24 7.15 13.63
C ASP A 115 -2.00 5.97 14.58
N GLU A 116 -0.85 6.00 15.25
CA GLU A 116 -0.41 4.92 16.13
C GLU A 116 -1.19 4.98 17.45
N ARG A 117 -1.86 3.86 17.80
CA ARG A 117 -2.20 3.34 19.15
C ARG A 117 -3.62 2.74 19.26
N VAL A 118 -3.98 1.89 18.30
CA VAL A 118 -4.93 0.80 18.57
C VAL A 118 -4.20 -0.49 18.22
N ASP A 119 -4.29 -1.50 19.08
CA ASP A 119 -3.73 -2.83 18.82
C ASP A 119 -4.07 -3.23 17.38
N SER A 120 -3.03 -3.38 16.54
CA SER A 120 -3.20 -3.56 15.10
C SER A 120 -4.01 -4.83 14.80
N SER A 121 -4.09 -5.77 15.75
CA SER A 121 -4.95 -6.95 15.69
C SER A 121 -6.44 -6.61 15.86
N GLU A 122 -6.78 -5.73 16.79
CA GLU A 122 -8.15 -5.27 17.06
C GLU A 122 -8.69 -4.41 15.92
N LEU A 123 -7.89 -3.46 15.44
CA LEU A 123 -8.25 -2.64 14.27
C LEU A 123 -8.46 -3.52 13.03
N ARG A 124 -7.56 -4.48 12.80
CA ARG A 124 -7.70 -5.45 11.70
C ARG A 124 -8.97 -6.30 11.85
N ARG A 125 -9.29 -6.76 13.06
CA ARG A 125 -10.50 -7.53 13.33
C ARG A 125 -11.75 -6.72 13.03
N VAL A 126 -11.83 -5.49 13.52
CA VAL A 126 -12.95 -4.57 13.25
C VAL A 126 -13.09 -4.33 11.75
N LEU A 127 -11.99 -4.06 11.04
CA LEU A 127 -12.01 -3.87 9.58
C LEU A 127 -12.55 -5.10 8.84
N LEU A 128 -12.03 -6.29 9.13
CA LEU A 128 -12.49 -7.53 8.49
C LEU A 128 -13.96 -7.83 8.79
N ASN A 129 -14.41 -7.57 10.01
CA ASN A 129 -15.83 -7.69 10.38
C ASN A 129 -16.70 -6.72 9.58
N LYS A 130 -16.27 -5.44 9.45
CA LYS A 130 -17.02 -4.45 8.66
C LYS A 130 -17.03 -4.76 7.17
N ILE A 131 -15.96 -5.37 6.62
CA ILE A 131 -15.96 -5.90 5.27
C ILE A 131 -16.98 -7.03 5.15
N ALA A 132 -16.99 -7.99 6.09
CA ALA A 132 -17.96 -9.10 6.07
C ALA A 132 -19.43 -8.62 6.10
N GLU A 133 -19.72 -7.58 6.89
CA GLU A 133 -21.04 -6.94 6.96
C GLU A 133 -21.50 -6.26 5.65
N LEU A 134 -20.63 -6.10 4.64
CA LEU A 134 -21.04 -5.58 3.34
C LEU A 134 -21.99 -6.57 2.63
N GLY A 135 -21.80 -7.87 2.87
CA GLY A 135 -22.51 -8.97 2.23
C GLY A 135 -21.93 -9.35 0.87
N GLU A 136 -22.24 -10.55 0.39
CA GLU A 136 -21.83 -10.98 -0.95
C GLU A 136 -22.68 -10.33 -2.05
N PRO A 137 -22.10 -10.01 -3.22
CA PRO A 137 -20.69 -10.20 -3.61
C PRO A 137 -19.72 -9.08 -3.17
N ASP A 138 -20.18 -8.04 -2.46
CA ASP A 138 -19.38 -6.85 -2.17
C ASP A 138 -18.17 -7.15 -1.28
N SER A 139 -18.33 -8.00 -0.27
CA SER A 139 -17.23 -8.48 0.58
C SER A 139 -16.13 -9.15 -0.25
N THR A 140 -16.50 -10.08 -1.14
CA THR A 140 -15.56 -10.74 -2.06
C THR A 140 -14.90 -9.75 -3.00
N ILE A 141 -15.65 -8.81 -3.59
CA ILE A 141 -15.10 -7.79 -4.48
C ILE A 141 -14.03 -6.97 -3.75
N ILE A 142 -14.29 -6.50 -2.53
CA ILE A 142 -13.33 -5.72 -1.73
C ILE A 142 -12.07 -6.55 -1.44
N ILE A 143 -12.21 -7.78 -0.95
CA ILE A 143 -11.05 -8.63 -0.64
C ILE A 143 -10.24 -8.94 -1.89
N GLN A 144 -10.87 -9.35 -2.98
CA GLN A 144 -10.18 -9.67 -4.22
C GLN A 144 -9.46 -8.45 -4.81
N LYS A 145 -10.09 -7.27 -4.75
CA LYS A 145 -9.52 -6.05 -5.28
C LYS A 145 -8.35 -5.54 -4.44
N PHE A 146 -8.53 -5.40 -3.13
CA PHE A 146 -7.58 -4.69 -2.27
C PHE A 146 -6.56 -5.60 -1.56
N TYR A 147 -6.92 -6.87 -1.32
CA TYR A 147 -6.00 -7.82 -0.68
C TYR A 147 -5.27 -8.68 -1.71
N TYR A 148 -5.97 -9.14 -2.75
CA TYR A 148 -5.37 -9.99 -3.79
C TYR A 148 -4.94 -9.24 -5.05
N ASN A 149 -5.12 -7.91 -5.11
CA ASN A 149 -4.77 -7.07 -6.25
C ASN A 149 -5.36 -7.54 -7.60
N ARG A 150 -6.52 -8.20 -7.58
CA ARG A 150 -7.16 -8.70 -8.81
C ARG A 150 -7.82 -7.55 -9.58
N THR A 151 -7.77 -7.66 -10.90
CA THR A 151 -8.50 -6.80 -11.84
C THR A 151 -10.01 -7.03 -11.73
N SER A 152 -10.81 -6.03 -12.10
CA SER A 152 -12.26 -6.15 -12.18
C SER A 152 -12.67 -7.30 -13.12
N SER A 153 -11.89 -7.57 -14.16
CA SER A 153 -12.08 -8.69 -15.08
C SER A 153 -11.85 -10.06 -14.44
N GLU A 154 -10.82 -10.21 -13.61
CA GLU A 154 -10.59 -11.43 -12.83
C GLU A 154 -11.66 -11.62 -11.76
N ILE A 155 -12.02 -10.56 -11.05
CA ILE A 155 -13.07 -10.59 -10.04
C ILE A 155 -14.41 -10.97 -10.67
N ALA A 156 -14.76 -10.35 -11.80
CA ALA A 156 -15.96 -10.61 -12.58
C ALA A 156 -16.14 -12.10 -12.90
N ARG A 157 -15.06 -12.79 -13.30
CA ARG A 157 -15.09 -14.24 -13.52
C ARG A 157 -15.40 -15.03 -12.24
N ASN A 158 -14.82 -14.63 -11.11
CA ASN A 158 -15.02 -15.33 -9.83
C ASN A 158 -16.42 -15.12 -9.24
N VAL A 159 -17.01 -13.94 -9.41
CA VAL A 159 -18.34 -13.60 -8.85
C VAL A 159 -19.47 -13.67 -9.87
N SER A 160 -19.20 -14.21 -11.07
CA SER A 160 -20.16 -14.35 -12.18
C SER A 160 -20.86 -13.03 -12.55
N MET A 161 -20.09 -11.94 -12.64
CA MET A 161 -20.56 -10.61 -13.05
C MET A 161 -19.78 -10.11 -14.27
N ASN A 162 -20.21 -8.99 -14.87
CA ASN A 162 -19.38 -8.29 -15.86
C ASN A 162 -18.44 -7.27 -15.17
N PRO A 163 -17.29 -6.92 -15.79
CA PRO A 163 -16.29 -6.03 -15.17
C PRO A 163 -16.83 -4.64 -14.80
N SER A 164 -17.70 -4.05 -15.63
CA SER A 164 -18.32 -2.76 -15.33
C SER A 164 -19.19 -2.79 -14.08
N SER A 165 -19.91 -3.89 -13.86
CA SER A 165 -20.72 -4.08 -12.65
C SER A 165 -19.86 -4.28 -11.41
N VAL A 166 -18.73 -4.96 -11.54
CA VAL A 166 -17.73 -5.10 -10.47
C VAL A 166 -17.17 -3.73 -10.09
N ARG A 167 -16.78 -2.88 -11.05
CA ARG A 167 -16.31 -1.51 -10.77
C ARG A 167 -17.35 -0.68 -10.01
N SER A 168 -18.58 -0.61 -10.52
CA SER A 168 -19.67 0.13 -9.87
C SER A 168 -20.00 -0.41 -8.47
N ARG A 169 -19.95 -1.73 -8.26
CA ARG A 169 -20.12 -2.32 -6.93
C ARG A 169 -18.95 -2.01 -6.01
N CYS A 170 -17.71 -2.09 -6.50
CA CYS A 170 -16.52 -1.77 -5.73
C CYS A 170 -16.61 -0.33 -5.16
N THR A 171 -16.93 0.66 -6.00
CA THR A 171 -17.08 2.05 -5.56
C THR A 171 -18.14 2.19 -4.46
N ARG A 172 -19.31 1.58 -4.63
CA ARG A 172 -20.40 1.60 -3.64
C ARG A 172 -20.03 0.86 -2.35
N ALA A 173 -19.35 -0.28 -2.46
CA ALA A 173 -18.89 -1.09 -1.34
C ALA A 173 -17.86 -0.32 -0.50
N VAL A 174 -16.93 0.39 -1.14
CA VAL A 174 -15.96 1.27 -0.46
C VAL A 174 -16.68 2.41 0.28
N GLN A 175 -17.66 3.06 -0.36
CA GLN A 175 -18.45 4.11 0.30
C GLN A 175 -19.22 3.57 1.52
N LYS A 176 -19.85 2.41 1.39
CA LYS A 176 -20.56 1.73 2.48
C LYS A 176 -19.59 1.34 3.62
N LEU A 177 -18.41 0.85 3.28
CA LEU A 177 -17.37 0.50 4.25
C LEU A 177 -16.89 1.72 5.02
N ARG A 178 -16.66 2.86 4.34
CA ARG A 178 -16.31 4.13 5.00
C ARG A 178 -17.37 4.56 6.02
N GLY A 179 -18.65 4.48 5.67
CA GLY A 179 -19.74 4.77 6.60
C GLY A 179 -19.72 3.86 7.84
N LYS A 180 -19.59 2.54 7.62
CA LYS A 180 -19.50 1.55 8.70
C LYS A 180 -18.31 1.72 9.63
N LEU A 181 -17.17 2.18 9.10
CA LEU A 181 -15.96 2.46 9.89
C LEU A 181 -16.13 3.74 10.70
N ALA A 182 -16.75 4.78 10.13
CA ALA A 182 -17.05 6.01 10.85
C ALA A 182 -17.98 5.79 12.05
N GLU A 183 -18.99 4.91 11.92
CA GLU A 183 -19.90 4.52 13.02
C GLU A 183 -19.18 3.94 14.24
N VAL A 184 -18.03 3.29 14.04
CA VAL A 184 -17.21 2.69 15.11
C VAL A 184 -16.01 3.56 15.50
N GLY A 185 -16.02 4.83 15.10
CA GLY A 185 -14.98 5.80 15.46
C GLY A 185 -13.69 5.71 14.65
N ILE A 186 -13.70 4.96 13.55
CA ILE A 186 -12.57 4.86 12.61
C ILE A 186 -12.85 5.79 11.44
N SER A 187 -12.39 7.03 11.55
CA SER A 187 -12.49 8.04 10.48
C SER A 187 -11.18 8.79 10.32
N LYS A 188 -10.65 8.81 9.09
CA LYS A 188 -9.75 9.81 8.48
C LYS A 188 -9.23 9.22 7.19
#